data_AF-A0A7Y0DLV3-F1
#
_entry.id   AF-A0A7Y0DLV3-F1
#
_cell.length_a   1.000
_cell.length_b   1.000
_cell.length_c   1.000
_cell.angle_alpha   90.00
_cell.angle_beta   90.00
_cell.angle_gamma   90.00
#
_symmetry.space_group_name_H-M   'P 1'
#
loop_
_entity.id
_entity.type
_entity.pdbx_description
1 polymer ?
#
loop_
_entity_poly.entity_id
_entity_poly.type
_entity_poly.pdbx_seq_one_letter_code
_entity_poly.pdbx_strand_id
1 'polypeptide(L)'
;MSKTIIHNIVPVDHASATGAQKEVLDKALKSLGFIPNMYANMANAPGMLSTYLHGYDLFRKESGFTSAEQEVVFLSVSKYNGCDYCTAAHSMIADKMSGVPKDVLQAIRANQPIPDPKLAALSAMAVEMVAKHGQPDHAVVKAFLDAGYQESDLLYIVLAASVKVLSNYSNQAFGTTVDEKFAAYKVD
;
A
#
# COMPACT_ATOMS: atom_id res chain seq x y z
N MET A 1 -17.98 15.72 4.15
CA MET A 1 -17.23 16.38 5.25
C MET A 1 -15.81 15.84 5.21
N SER A 2 -14.78 16.70 5.24
CA SER A 2 -13.40 16.23 5.23
C SER A 2 -13.14 15.38 6.47
N LYS A 3 -12.69 14.14 6.29
CA LYS A 3 -12.35 13.21 7.38
C LYS A 3 -10.92 13.42 7.91
N THR A 4 -10.22 14.47 7.45
CA THR A 4 -8.90 14.86 7.97
C THR A 4 -8.97 15.07 9.48
N ILE A 5 -8.00 14.53 10.21
CA ILE A 5 -7.89 14.70 11.68
C ILE A 5 -6.60 15.42 12.11
N ILE A 6 -5.58 15.50 11.24
CA ILE A 6 -4.38 16.32 11.44
C ILE A 6 -4.55 17.62 10.65
N HIS A 7 -4.73 18.73 11.35
CA HIS A 7 -4.98 20.05 10.73
C HIS A 7 -3.82 21.05 10.85
N ASN A 8 -2.97 20.89 11.86
CA ASN A 8 -1.99 21.92 12.25
C ASN A 8 -0.55 21.57 11.86
N ILE A 9 -0.31 20.33 11.42
CA ILE A 9 0.99 19.87 10.95
C ILE A 9 0.98 19.98 9.43
N VAL A 10 1.93 20.72 8.87
CA VAL A 10 2.07 20.88 7.41
C VAL A 10 3.01 19.82 6.83
N PRO A 11 2.88 19.45 5.55
CA PRO A 11 3.84 18.58 4.88
C PRO A 11 5.26 19.17 4.98
N VAL A 12 6.26 18.33 5.25
CA VAL A 12 7.65 18.78 5.33
C VAL A 12 8.19 19.08 3.94
N ASP A 13 8.58 20.33 3.69
CA ASP A 13 9.31 20.70 2.48
C ASP A 13 10.78 20.25 2.58
N HIS A 14 11.20 19.46 1.60
CA HIS A 14 12.55 18.92 1.50
C HIS A 14 13.64 19.99 1.47
N ALA A 15 13.37 21.14 0.86
CA ALA A 15 14.35 22.24 0.78
C ALA A 15 14.66 22.83 2.17
N SER A 16 13.67 22.83 3.07
CA SER A 16 13.80 23.34 4.44
C SER A 16 14.01 22.26 5.51
N ALA A 17 13.90 20.97 5.15
CA ALA A 17 14.01 19.88 6.09
C ALA A 17 15.42 19.82 6.71
N THR A 18 15.49 19.46 7.99
CA THR A 18 16.76 19.32 8.73
C THR A 18 16.81 17.99 9.49
N GLY A 19 18.01 17.60 9.91
CA GLY A 19 18.25 16.38 10.69
C GLY A 19 17.60 15.13 10.07
N ALA A 20 16.93 14.33 10.90
CA ALA A 20 16.32 13.07 10.49
C ALA A 20 15.24 13.23 9.39
N GLN A 21 14.54 14.37 9.33
CA GLN A 21 13.56 14.63 8.27
C GLN A 21 14.23 14.71 6.90
N LYS A 22 15.35 15.45 6.83
CA LYS A 22 16.12 15.62 5.60
C LYS A 22 16.71 14.30 5.13
N GLU A 23 17.30 13.54 6.05
CA GLU A 23 17.93 12.25 5.74
C GLU A 23 16.95 11.24 5.13
N VAL A 24 15.73 11.14 5.69
CA VAL A 24 14.73 10.20 5.16
C VAL A 24 14.15 10.67 3.83
N LEU A 25 13.94 11.97 3.66
CA LEU A 25 13.46 12.53 2.39
C LEU A 25 14.53 12.46 1.28
N ASP A 26 15.82 12.60 1.61
CA ASP A 26 16.93 12.41 0.67
C ASP A 26 16.97 10.98 0.12
N LYS A 27 16.76 9.98 0.99
CA LYS A 27 16.64 8.58 0.58
C LYS A 27 15.47 8.38 -0.37
N ALA A 28 14.30 8.93 -0.05
CA ALA A 28 13.13 8.83 -0.90
C ALA A 28 13.34 9.50 -2.27
N LEU A 29 13.88 10.71 -2.29
CA LEU A 29 14.16 11.46 -3.52
C LEU A 29 15.15 10.71 -4.41
N LYS A 30 16.22 10.15 -3.83
CA LYS A 30 17.20 9.35 -4.57
C LYS A 30 16.57 8.10 -5.21
N SER A 31 15.64 7.45 -4.52
CA SER A 31 15.00 6.23 -5.01
C SER A 31 13.90 6.47 -6.04
N LEU A 32 13.13 7.56 -5.91
CA LEU A 32 11.93 7.80 -6.73
C LEU A 32 12.08 8.94 -7.74
N GLY A 33 13.07 9.81 -7.60
CA GLY A 33 13.23 11.02 -8.40
C GLY A 33 12.25 12.14 -8.06
N PHE A 34 11.37 11.95 -7.08
CA PHE A 34 10.48 12.96 -6.50
C PHE A 34 10.09 12.57 -5.07
N ILE A 35 9.47 13.49 -4.33
CA ILE A 35 8.93 13.22 -2.99
C ILE A 35 7.41 13.15 -3.09
N PRO A 36 6.79 11.97 -2.95
CA PRO A 36 5.35 11.85 -2.89
C PRO A 36 4.76 12.69 -1.75
N ASN A 37 3.58 13.27 -1.95
CA ASN A 37 2.89 14.06 -0.92
C ASN A 37 2.73 13.28 0.40
N MET A 38 2.46 11.98 0.33
CA MET A 38 2.40 11.10 1.51
C MET A 38 3.71 11.08 2.30
N TYR A 39 4.86 11.07 1.62
CA TYR A 39 6.16 11.01 2.29
C TYR A 39 6.48 12.34 2.97
N ALA A 40 6.15 13.47 2.34
CA ALA A 40 6.26 14.79 2.97
C ALA A 40 5.41 14.87 4.26
N ASN A 41 4.23 14.27 4.26
CA ASN A 41 3.40 14.16 5.47
C ASN A 41 4.03 13.29 6.55
N MET A 42 4.47 12.07 6.20
CA MET A 42 5.10 11.15 7.16
C MET A 42 6.43 11.66 7.72
N ALA A 43 7.15 12.50 6.99
CA ALA A 43 8.42 13.07 7.44
C ALA A 43 8.29 13.97 8.68
N ASN A 44 7.07 14.39 9.05
CA ASN A 44 6.82 15.00 10.37
C ASN A 44 7.14 14.06 11.54
N ALA A 45 7.09 12.74 11.31
CA ALA A 45 7.56 11.71 12.22
C ALA A 45 8.58 10.81 11.49
N PRO A 46 9.87 11.19 11.42
CA PRO A 46 10.87 10.49 10.59
C PRO A 46 10.95 8.98 10.79
N GLY A 47 10.72 8.50 12.01
CA GLY A 47 10.63 7.06 12.31
C GLY A 47 9.53 6.35 11.51
N MET A 48 8.36 6.98 11.34
CA MET A 48 7.26 6.44 10.54
C MET A 48 7.66 6.26 9.07
N LEU A 49 8.21 7.31 8.44
CA LEU A 49 8.64 7.22 7.04
C LEU A 49 9.78 6.21 6.88
N SER A 50 10.74 6.20 7.80
CA SER A 50 11.86 5.25 7.77
C SER A 50 11.36 3.80 7.85
N THR A 51 10.47 3.49 8.79
CA THR A 51 9.86 2.16 8.94
C THR A 51 9.03 1.78 7.71
N TYR A 52 8.25 2.71 7.16
CA TYR A 52 7.50 2.48 5.93
C TYR A 52 8.42 2.10 4.76
N LEU A 53 9.47 2.90 4.52
CA LEU A 53 10.40 2.67 3.42
C LEU A 53 11.13 1.33 3.57
N HIS A 54 11.57 1.01 4.79
CA HIS A 54 12.27 -0.23 5.06
C HIS A 54 11.36 -1.45 4.89
N GLY A 55 10.18 -1.46 5.51
CA GLY A 55 9.24 -2.57 5.39
C GLY A 55 8.71 -2.76 3.97
N TYR A 56 8.48 -1.66 3.25
CA TYR A 56 8.11 -1.70 1.83
C TYR A 56 9.22 -2.36 0.99
N ASP A 57 10.47 -1.96 1.18
CA ASP A 57 11.62 -2.53 0.46
C ASP A 57 11.81 -4.03 0.75
N LEU A 58 11.73 -4.43 2.02
CA LEU A 58 11.84 -5.83 2.43
C LEU A 58 10.69 -6.68 1.85
N PHE A 59 9.44 -6.19 1.91
CA PHE A 59 8.33 -6.90 1.27
C PHE A 59 8.57 -7.09 -0.23
N ARG A 60 9.06 -6.06 -0.94
CA ARG A 60 9.36 -6.15 -2.38
C ARG A 60 10.45 -7.16 -2.72
N LYS A 61 11.48 -7.27 -1.87
CA LYS A 61 12.67 -8.07 -2.15
C LYS A 61 12.58 -9.50 -1.62
N GLU A 62 11.92 -9.70 -0.49
CA GLU A 62 12.03 -10.95 0.28
C GLU A 62 10.74 -11.77 0.30
N SER A 63 9.59 -11.19 -0.08
CA SER A 63 8.30 -11.89 0.04
C SER A 63 8.13 -13.13 -0.84
N GLY A 64 8.93 -13.28 -1.90
CA GLY A 64 8.77 -14.36 -2.88
C GLY A 64 7.58 -14.19 -3.83
N PHE A 65 6.68 -13.23 -3.57
CA PHE A 65 5.61 -12.85 -4.49
C PHE A 65 6.17 -12.21 -5.76
N THR A 66 5.51 -12.48 -6.89
CA THR A 66 5.75 -11.73 -8.13
C THR A 66 5.36 -10.27 -7.99
N SER A 67 5.90 -9.39 -8.85
CA SER A 67 5.54 -7.96 -8.84
C SER A 67 4.02 -7.73 -8.93
N ALA A 68 3.31 -8.55 -9.71
CA ALA A 68 1.86 -8.48 -9.83
C ALA A 68 1.15 -8.87 -8.53
N GLU A 69 1.55 -9.98 -7.90
CA GLU A 69 1.01 -10.43 -6.60
C GLU A 69 1.24 -9.40 -5.49
N GLN A 70 2.42 -8.78 -5.45
CA GLN A 70 2.73 -7.72 -4.51
C GLN A 70 1.76 -6.52 -4.63
N GLU A 71 1.42 -6.13 -5.86
CA GLU A 71 0.40 -5.09 -6.07
C GLU A 71 -1.00 -5.57 -5.74
N VAL A 72 -1.35 -6.83 -6.00
CA VAL A 72 -2.64 -7.38 -5.59
C VAL A 72 -2.80 -7.26 -4.07
N VAL A 73 -1.77 -7.59 -3.28
CA VAL A 73 -1.81 -7.43 -1.82
C VAL A 73 -1.95 -5.95 -1.44
N PHE A 74 -1.05 -5.09 -1.91
CA PHE A 74 -1.06 -3.68 -1.51
C PHE A 74 -2.33 -2.94 -1.92
N LEU A 75 -2.81 -3.18 -3.13
CA LEU A 75 -4.02 -2.56 -3.66
C LEU A 75 -5.26 -3.07 -2.94
N SER A 76 -5.37 -4.39 -2.69
CA SER A 76 -6.53 -4.97 -2.01
C SER A 76 -6.65 -4.44 -0.57
N VAL A 77 -5.53 -4.41 0.18
CA VAL A 77 -5.51 -3.84 1.54
C VAL A 77 -5.83 -2.35 1.52
N SER A 78 -5.25 -1.58 0.60
CA SER A 78 -5.51 -0.13 0.51
C SER A 78 -6.95 0.19 0.15
N LYS A 79 -7.55 -0.61 -0.74
CA LYS A 79 -8.96 -0.48 -1.13
C LYS A 79 -9.87 -0.84 0.04
N TYR A 80 -9.59 -1.94 0.75
CA TYR A 80 -10.36 -2.34 1.93
C TYR A 80 -10.31 -1.29 3.04
N ASN A 81 -9.12 -0.75 3.32
CA ASN A 81 -8.95 0.30 4.33
C ASN A 81 -9.57 1.64 3.91
N GLY A 82 -10.03 1.80 2.66
CA GLY A 82 -10.61 3.04 2.15
C GLY A 82 -9.58 4.16 2.00
N CYS A 83 -8.36 3.85 1.57
CA CYS A 83 -7.33 4.85 1.32
C CYS A 83 -7.24 5.20 -0.17
N ASP A 84 -7.83 6.33 -0.55
CA ASP A 84 -7.90 6.76 -1.95
C ASP A 84 -6.52 7.06 -2.54
N TYR A 85 -5.64 7.68 -1.75
CA TYR A 85 -4.26 7.95 -2.16
C TYR A 85 -3.50 6.67 -2.51
N CYS A 86 -3.50 5.69 -1.59
CA CYS A 86 -2.79 4.45 -1.82
C CYS A 86 -3.44 3.62 -2.92
N THR A 87 -4.76 3.65 -3.03
CA THR A 87 -5.49 2.98 -4.12
C THR A 87 -5.07 3.56 -5.47
N ALA A 88 -4.98 4.90 -5.61
CA ALA A 88 -4.52 5.54 -6.84
C ALA A 88 -3.06 5.20 -7.16
N ALA A 89 -2.15 5.34 -6.19
CA ALA A 89 -0.74 5.07 -6.37
C ALA A 89 -0.46 3.60 -6.76
N HIS A 90 -1.02 2.64 -6.03
CA HIS A 90 -0.84 1.21 -6.32
C HIS A 90 -1.57 0.77 -7.59
N SER A 91 -2.65 1.44 -8.00
CA SER A 91 -3.26 1.18 -9.31
C SER A 91 -2.36 1.59 -10.47
N MET A 92 -1.66 2.71 -10.35
CA MET A 92 -0.68 3.13 -11.36
C MET A 92 0.48 2.14 -11.44
N ILE A 93 1.04 1.72 -10.30
CA ILE A 93 2.15 0.77 -10.26
C ILE A 93 1.70 -0.59 -10.81
N ALA A 94 0.51 -1.07 -10.44
CA ALA A 94 -0.11 -2.27 -10.99
C ALA A 94 -0.19 -2.26 -12.53
N ASP A 95 -0.72 -1.18 -13.11
CA ASP A 95 -0.91 -1.05 -14.56
C ASP A 95 0.41 -0.80 -15.32
N LYS A 96 1.29 0.05 -14.79
CA LYS A 96 2.46 0.55 -15.53
C LYS A 96 3.75 -0.18 -15.25
N MET A 97 3.87 -0.87 -14.12
CA MET A 97 5.16 -1.37 -13.63
C MET A 97 5.13 -2.87 -13.28
N SER A 98 4.03 -3.36 -12.71
CA SER A 98 3.98 -4.69 -12.12
C SER A 98 3.29 -5.75 -12.97
N GLY A 99 2.67 -5.36 -14.09
CA GLY A 99 2.03 -6.30 -15.02
C GLY A 99 0.81 -6.99 -14.44
N VAL A 100 0.07 -6.33 -13.53
CA VAL A 100 -1.22 -6.86 -13.04
C VAL A 100 -2.19 -6.89 -14.22
N PRO A 101 -2.89 -8.01 -14.47
CA PRO A 101 -3.89 -8.08 -15.52
C PRO A 101 -4.96 -6.99 -15.34
N LYS A 102 -5.36 -6.37 -16.46
CA LYS A 102 -6.25 -5.19 -16.44
C LYS A 102 -7.60 -5.49 -15.78
N ASP A 103 -8.15 -6.67 -16.03
CA ASP A 103 -9.39 -7.16 -15.45
C ASP A 103 -9.28 -7.41 -13.94
N VAL A 104 -8.15 -7.95 -13.48
CA VAL A 104 -7.83 -8.10 -12.04
C VAL A 104 -7.73 -6.73 -11.36
N LEU A 105 -7.00 -5.78 -11.95
CA LEU A 105 -6.88 -4.41 -11.43
C LEU A 105 -8.27 -3.73 -11.33
N GLN A 106 -9.08 -3.85 -12.39
CA GLN A 106 -10.44 -3.30 -12.40
C GLN A 106 -11.32 -3.96 -11.35
N ALA A 107 -11.25 -5.28 -11.20
CA ALA A 107 -12.02 -6.03 -10.22
C ALA A 107 -11.71 -5.56 -8.79
N ILE A 108 -10.42 -5.44 -8.42
CA ILE A 108 -10.02 -4.95 -7.10
C ILE A 108 -10.53 -3.51 -6.88
N ARG A 109 -10.32 -2.61 -7.85
CA ARG A 109 -10.75 -1.20 -7.73
C ARG A 109 -12.27 -1.05 -7.56
N ALA A 110 -13.05 -1.90 -8.22
CA ALA A 110 -14.51 -1.90 -8.21
C ALA A 110 -15.13 -2.80 -7.13
N ASN A 111 -14.31 -3.46 -6.30
CA ASN A 111 -14.75 -4.46 -5.32
C ASN A 111 -15.62 -5.56 -5.96
N GLN A 112 -15.16 -6.09 -7.09
CA GLN A 112 -15.81 -7.15 -7.87
C GLN A 112 -15.00 -8.45 -7.81
N PRO A 113 -15.61 -9.61 -8.16
CA PRO A 113 -14.88 -10.87 -8.25
C PRO A 113 -13.67 -10.78 -9.19
N ILE A 114 -12.52 -11.23 -8.72
CA ILE A 114 -11.27 -11.28 -9.50
C ILE A 114 -11.30 -12.51 -10.41
N PRO A 115 -11.07 -12.37 -11.73
CA PRO A 115 -11.22 -13.46 -12.68
C PRO A 115 -10.09 -14.50 -12.62
N ASP A 116 -8.90 -14.11 -12.17
CA ASP A 116 -7.78 -15.04 -11.92
C ASP A 116 -7.96 -15.72 -10.55
N PRO A 117 -8.16 -17.04 -10.47
CA PRO A 117 -8.44 -17.73 -9.21
C PRO A 117 -7.29 -17.64 -8.19
N LYS A 118 -6.04 -17.61 -8.65
CA LYS A 118 -4.88 -17.54 -7.78
C LYS A 118 -4.76 -16.14 -7.17
N LEU A 119 -4.88 -15.10 -7.99
CA LEU A 119 -4.88 -13.71 -7.50
C LEU A 119 -6.13 -13.39 -6.68
N ALA A 120 -7.27 -14.02 -6.97
CA ALA A 120 -8.47 -13.93 -6.14
C ALA A 120 -8.22 -14.46 -4.72
N ALA A 121 -7.59 -15.63 -4.59
CA ALA A 121 -7.25 -16.21 -3.29
C ALA A 121 -6.27 -15.32 -2.51
N LEU A 122 -5.25 -14.76 -3.18
CA LEU A 122 -4.31 -13.82 -2.58
C LEU A 122 -4.98 -12.54 -2.08
N SER A 123 -5.83 -11.93 -2.92
CA SER A 123 -6.59 -10.73 -2.56
C SER A 123 -7.50 -10.99 -1.37
N ALA A 124 -8.26 -12.10 -1.40
CA ALA A 124 -9.16 -12.48 -0.32
C ALA A 124 -8.41 -12.69 1.01
N MET A 125 -7.28 -13.41 0.98
CA MET A 125 -6.45 -13.62 2.17
C MET A 125 -5.89 -12.29 2.71
N ALA A 126 -5.39 -11.41 1.84
CA ALA A 126 -4.87 -10.10 2.25
C ALA A 126 -5.95 -9.22 2.90
N VAL A 127 -7.17 -9.20 2.33
CA VAL A 127 -8.31 -8.48 2.89
C VAL A 127 -8.76 -9.10 4.21
N GLU A 128 -8.90 -10.42 4.28
CA GLU A 128 -9.34 -11.14 5.48
C GLU A 128 -8.39 -10.90 6.65
N MET A 129 -7.07 -10.89 6.40
CA MET A 129 -6.04 -10.62 7.39
C MET A 129 -6.25 -9.27 8.09
N VAL A 130 -6.59 -8.22 7.34
CA VAL A 130 -6.84 -6.89 7.92
C VAL A 130 -8.26 -6.76 8.47
N ALA A 131 -9.25 -7.31 7.78
CA ALA A 131 -10.66 -7.24 8.15
C ALA A 131 -10.96 -7.89 9.50
N LYS A 132 -10.25 -8.99 9.80
CA LYS A 132 -10.40 -9.76 11.04
C LYS A 132 -9.24 -9.59 12.01
N HIS A 133 -8.44 -8.53 11.85
CA HIS A 133 -7.35 -8.20 12.76
C HIS A 133 -6.41 -9.38 13.04
N GLY A 134 -5.98 -10.08 11.99
CA GLY A 134 -5.06 -11.21 12.08
C GLY A 134 -5.72 -12.57 12.38
N GLN A 135 -7.04 -12.65 12.40
CA GLN A 135 -7.80 -13.88 12.68
C GLN A 135 -8.65 -14.31 11.46
N PRO A 136 -8.01 -14.69 10.34
CA PRO A 136 -8.74 -15.12 9.15
C PRO A 136 -9.49 -16.42 9.38
N ASP A 137 -10.62 -16.60 8.68
CA ASP A 137 -11.33 -17.88 8.72
C ASP A 137 -10.48 -19.00 8.13
N HIS A 138 -10.53 -20.19 8.74
CA HIS A 138 -9.83 -21.38 8.26
C HIS A 138 -10.12 -21.71 6.78
N ALA A 139 -11.34 -21.41 6.31
CA ALA A 139 -11.72 -21.63 4.92
C ALA A 139 -10.94 -20.72 3.95
N VAL A 140 -10.70 -19.46 4.32
CA VAL A 140 -9.91 -18.51 3.52
C VAL A 140 -8.45 -18.91 3.50
N VAL A 141 -7.90 -19.30 4.67
CA VAL A 141 -6.53 -19.81 4.77
C VAL A 141 -6.35 -21.06 3.91
N LYS A 142 -7.31 -22.00 3.96
CA LYS A 142 -7.25 -23.21 3.12
C LYS A 142 -7.29 -22.86 1.63
N ALA A 143 -8.20 -21.98 1.20
CA ALA A 143 -8.28 -21.57 -0.20
C ALA A 143 -6.99 -20.89 -0.70
N PHE A 144 -6.34 -20.10 0.15
CA PHE A 144 -5.03 -19.50 -0.12
C PHE A 144 -3.94 -20.55 -0.34
N LEU A 145 -3.84 -21.54 0.55
CA LEU A 145 -2.85 -22.62 0.42
C LEU A 145 -3.15 -23.53 -0.79
N ASP A 146 -4.42 -23.87 -1.02
CA ASP A 146 -4.86 -24.66 -2.18
C ASP A 146 -4.54 -23.96 -3.52
N ALA A 147 -4.47 -22.62 -3.54
CA ALA A 147 -4.07 -21.83 -4.71
C ALA A 147 -2.54 -21.86 -4.99
N GLY A 148 -1.78 -22.58 -4.16
CA GLY A 148 -0.34 -22.79 -4.31
C GLY A 148 0.54 -21.80 -3.56
N TYR A 149 -0.02 -21.05 -2.62
CA TYR A 149 0.76 -20.24 -1.66
C TYR A 149 1.18 -21.06 -0.45
N GLN A 150 2.13 -20.55 0.32
CA GLN A 150 2.72 -21.21 1.48
C GLN A 150 2.35 -20.50 2.79
N GLU A 151 2.45 -21.20 3.92
CA GLU A 151 2.21 -20.60 5.24
C GLU A 151 3.17 -19.43 5.54
N SER A 152 4.41 -19.50 5.04
CA SER A 152 5.36 -18.40 5.13
C SER A 152 4.87 -17.11 4.45
N ASP A 153 4.06 -17.24 3.40
CA ASP A 153 3.54 -16.09 2.65
C ASP A 153 2.55 -15.27 3.50
N LEU A 154 1.90 -15.91 4.49
CA LEU A 154 1.03 -15.22 5.46
C LEU A 154 1.82 -14.19 6.28
N LEU A 155 3.08 -14.47 6.64
CA LEU A 155 3.94 -13.53 7.35
C LEU A 155 4.25 -12.29 6.50
N TYR A 156 4.42 -12.49 5.19
CA TYR A 156 4.62 -11.37 4.26
C TYR A 156 3.34 -10.58 4.00
N ILE A 157 2.16 -11.21 4.06
CA ILE A 157 0.88 -10.49 4.07
C ILE A 157 0.77 -9.63 5.34
N VAL A 158 1.19 -10.11 6.51
CA VAL A 158 1.25 -9.30 7.75
C VAL A 158 2.21 -8.12 7.61
N LEU A 159 3.39 -8.32 7.00
CA LEU A 159 4.33 -7.24 6.71
C LEU A 159 3.70 -6.20 5.77
N ALA A 160 3.10 -6.64 4.67
CA ALA A 160 2.44 -5.75 3.72
C ALA A 160 1.29 -4.97 4.37
N ALA A 161 0.46 -5.64 5.17
CA ALA A 161 -0.62 -5.02 5.93
C ALA A 161 -0.07 -3.96 6.90
N SER A 162 1.04 -4.22 7.58
CA SER A 162 1.68 -3.26 8.49
C SER A 162 2.17 -2.02 7.73
N VAL A 163 2.82 -2.21 6.58
CA VAL A 163 3.25 -1.11 5.67
C VAL A 163 2.04 -0.33 5.15
N LYS A 164 0.93 -1.01 4.86
CA LYS A 164 -0.32 -0.36 4.43
C LYS A 164 -1.01 0.37 5.56
N VAL A 165 -1.01 -0.11 6.79
CA VAL A 165 -1.51 0.64 7.94
C VAL A 165 -0.77 1.97 8.09
N LEU A 166 0.57 1.97 8.03
CA LEU A 166 1.37 3.19 8.10
C LEU A 166 0.93 4.20 7.01
N SER A 167 0.81 3.75 5.77
CA SER A 167 0.48 4.62 4.62
C SER A 167 -0.99 5.01 4.51
N ASN A 168 -1.90 4.07 4.72
CA ASN A 168 -3.33 4.30 4.62
C ASN A 168 -3.79 5.26 5.71
N TYR A 169 -3.39 5.02 6.96
CA TYR A 169 -3.89 5.80 8.08
C TYR A 169 -3.25 7.18 8.10
N SER A 170 -1.96 7.32 7.75
CA SER A 170 -1.36 8.65 7.61
C SER A 170 -2.06 9.45 6.51
N ASN A 171 -2.37 8.83 5.36
CA ASN A 171 -3.04 9.55 4.28
C ASN A 171 -4.44 10.00 4.66
N GLN A 172 -5.21 9.15 5.35
CA GLN A 172 -6.52 9.51 5.85
C GLN A 172 -6.41 10.63 6.90
N ALA A 173 -5.44 10.52 7.81
CA ALA A 173 -5.23 11.50 8.87
C ALA A 173 -4.92 12.90 8.32
N PHE A 174 -4.09 12.99 7.28
CA PHE A 174 -3.73 14.24 6.62
C PHE A 174 -4.72 14.66 5.52
N GLY A 175 -5.61 13.78 5.05
CA GLY A 175 -6.38 14.02 3.83
C GLY A 175 -5.47 14.26 2.63
N THR A 176 -4.42 13.44 2.49
CA THR A 176 -3.34 13.65 1.52
C THR A 176 -3.88 13.76 0.09
N THR A 177 -3.59 14.88 -0.58
CA THR A 177 -3.87 15.06 -2.00
C THR A 177 -3.04 14.10 -2.85
N VAL A 178 -3.70 13.37 -3.75
CA VAL A 178 -3.06 12.50 -4.72
C VAL A 178 -2.12 13.30 -5.62
N ASP A 179 -0.85 12.89 -5.70
CA ASP A 179 0.14 13.49 -6.59
C ASP A 179 -0.30 13.44 -8.05
N GLU A 180 0.13 14.43 -8.84
CA GLU A 180 -0.20 14.52 -10.26
C GLU A 180 0.21 13.27 -11.04
N LYS A 181 1.33 12.63 -10.66
CA LYS A 181 1.80 11.38 -11.25
C LYS A 181 0.81 10.22 -11.13
N PHE A 182 -0.10 10.26 -10.16
CA PHE A 182 -1.12 9.23 -9.93
C PHE A 182 -2.53 9.72 -10.33
N ALA A 183 -2.67 10.94 -10.88
CA ALA A 183 -3.95 11.58 -11.10
C ALA A 183 -4.90 10.77 -12.00
N ALA A 184 -4.37 10.08 -13.01
CA ALA A 184 -5.14 9.22 -13.91
C ALA A 184 -5.79 8.00 -13.21
N TYR A 185 -5.38 7.70 -11.98
CA TYR A 185 -5.87 6.57 -11.18
C TYR A 185 -6.63 6.98 -9.92
N LYS A 186 -6.93 8.27 -9.76
CA LYS A 186 -7.78 8.78 -8.67
C LYS A 186 -9.06 7.95 -8.56
N VAL A 187 -9.52 7.81 -7.32
CA VAL A 187 -10.78 7.17 -6.98
C VAL A 187 -11.65 8.21 -6.27
N ASP A 188 -12.95 8.11 -6.48
CA ASP A 188 -13.97 9.02 -5.94
C ASP A 188 -14.42 8.60 -4.53
#